data_AF-A0A679HGZ8-F1
#
_entry.id   AF-A0A679HGZ8-F1
#
_cell.length_a   1.000
_cell.length_b   1.000
_cell.length_c   1.000
_cell.angle_alpha   90.00
_cell.angle_beta   90.00
_cell.angle_gamma   90.00
#
_symmetry.space_group_name_H-M   'P 1'
#
loop_
_entity.id
_entity.type
_entity.pdbx_description
1 polymer ?
#
loop_
_entity_poly.entity_id
_entity_poly.type
_entity_poly.pdbx_seq_one_letter_code
_entity_poly.pdbx_strand_id
1 'polypeptide(L)'
;MNNPCQGVFVKNPDYTGEEEYDFYFVDRLNFCVRKVTPEGIVSTYAGRGASTSLADGNQWGTDDGDLREVARFRDVSGLVYDDAKEMFYVHDQVGHTIRTISMEQEENVAGDENIPEDESTVESNE
;
A
#
# COMPACT_ATOMS: atom_id res chain seq x y z
N MET A 1 15.28 7.57 -13.28
CA MET A 1 13.88 7.94 -13.56
C MET A 1 13.59 7.54 -15.00
N ASN A 2 12.43 6.97 -15.29
CA ASN A 2 12.01 6.50 -16.60
C ASN A 2 10.50 6.77 -16.80
N ASN A 3 10.21 7.96 -17.32
CA ASN A 3 8.85 8.50 -17.50
C ASN A 3 8.06 8.75 -16.20
N PRO A 4 8.52 9.67 -15.33
CA PRO A 4 7.72 10.18 -14.20
C PRO A 4 6.42 10.85 -14.71
N CYS A 5 5.33 10.71 -13.96
CA CYS A 5 4.00 11.21 -14.35
C CYS A 5 3.40 12.15 -13.28
N GLN A 6 2.49 11.63 -12.44
CA GLN A 6 1.81 12.38 -11.39
C GLN A 6 2.59 12.29 -10.06
N GLY A 7 2.49 13.33 -9.23
CA GLY A 7 2.96 13.30 -7.85
C GLY A 7 2.12 14.13 -6.89
N VAL A 8 2.45 14.04 -5.61
CA VAL A 8 1.73 14.65 -4.48
C VAL A 8 2.72 15.01 -3.37
N PHE A 9 2.51 16.16 -2.73
CA PHE A 9 3.24 16.53 -1.51
C PHE A 9 2.57 15.88 -0.30
N VAL A 10 3.39 15.30 0.58
CA VAL A 10 2.93 14.64 1.81
C VAL A 10 3.68 15.24 2.98
N LYS A 11 2.92 15.68 3.99
CA LYS A 11 3.51 16.32 5.17
C LYS A 11 4.35 15.31 5.92
N ASN A 12 5.58 15.67 6.24
CA ASN A 12 6.46 14.86 7.08
C ASN A 12 6.54 15.50 8.47
N PRO A 13 5.94 14.89 9.52
CA PRO A 13 5.93 15.46 10.86
C PRO A 13 7.31 15.47 11.53
N ASP A 14 8.29 14.76 10.99
CA ASP A 14 9.65 14.71 11.53
C ASP A 14 10.47 15.97 11.19
N TYR A 15 10.02 16.77 10.22
CA TYR A 15 10.69 18.00 9.86
C TYR A 15 10.34 19.12 10.84
N THR A 16 11.37 19.88 11.26
CA THR A 16 11.29 20.87 12.34
C THR A 16 11.59 22.31 11.88
N GLY A 17 11.53 22.57 10.57
CA GLY A 17 11.85 23.88 9.95
C GLY A 17 10.80 24.35 8.94
N GLU A 18 11.19 25.19 7.97
CA GLU A 18 10.31 25.65 6.88
C GLU A 18 9.93 24.53 5.90
N GLU A 19 10.72 23.46 5.88
CA GLU A 19 10.47 22.27 5.08
C GLU A 19 9.47 21.40 5.81
N GLU A 20 8.26 21.25 5.26
CA GLU A 20 7.19 20.48 5.88
C GLU A 20 6.80 19.23 5.09
N TYR A 21 7.27 19.08 3.84
CA TYR A 21 6.73 18.10 2.90
C TYR A 21 7.81 17.32 2.16
N ASP A 22 7.58 16.02 2.03
CA ASP A 22 8.21 15.17 1.02
C ASP A 22 7.36 15.17 -0.26
N PHE A 23 7.98 15.02 -1.42
CA PHE A 23 7.27 14.85 -2.69
C PHE A 23 7.31 13.39 -3.15
N TYR A 24 6.14 12.80 -3.38
CA TYR A 24 6.01 11.45 -3.90
C TYR A 24 5.51 11.47 -5.33
N PHE A 25 6.02 10.60 -6.19
CA PHE A 25 5.58 10.53 -7.58
C PHE A 25 5.68 9.12 -8.16
N VAL A 26 4.89 8.85 -9.19
CA VAL A 26 4.94 7.58 -9.94
C VAL A 26 5.95 7.66 -11.08
N ASP A 27 6.83 6.66 -11.17
CA ASP A 27 7.83 6.52 -12.23
C ASP A 27 7.41 5.38 -13.17
N ARG A 28 6.58 5.72 -14.17
CA ARG A 28 5.73 4.78 -14.92
C ARG A 28 6.48 3.56 -15.46
N LEU A 29 7.57 3.79 -16.20
CA LEU A 29 8.34 2.71 -16.85
C LEU A 29 9.41 2.10 -15.93
N ASN A 30 9.42 2.50 -14.65
CA ASN A 30 10.17 1.82 -13.58
C ASN A 30 9.28 1.06 -12.60
N PHE A 31 7.95 1.14 -12.77
CA PHE A 31 6.95 0.38 -12.02
C PHE A 31 6.98 0.64 -10.51
N CYS A 32 7.20 1.89 -10.11
CA CYS A 32 7.38 2.23 -8.70
C CYS A 32 6.88 3.63 -8.33
N VAL A 33 6.65 3.81 -7.04
CA VAL A 33 6.48 5.12 -6.39
C VAL A 33 7.83 5.55 -5.85
N ARG A 34 8.17 6.81 -6.10
CA ARG A 34 9.41 7.47 -5.71
C ARG A 34 9.11 8.52 -4.66
N LYS A 35 10.12 8.81 -3.83
CA LYS A 35 10.12 9.87 -2.84
C LYS A 35 11.25 10.84 -3.14
N VAL A 36 11.01 12.13 -2.94
CA VAL A 36 12.00 13.21 -3.00
C VAL A 36 11.93 14.00 -1.70
N THR A 37 13.05 14.08 -1.00
CA THR A 37 13.17 14.94 0.19
C THR A 37 13.34 16.41 -0.20
N PRO A 38 13.13 17.38 0.71
CA PRO A 38 13.39 18.79 0.44
C PRO A 38 14.82 19.08 -0.06
N GLU A 39 15.81 18.30 0.37
CA GLU A 39 17.20 18.40 -0.08
C GLU A 39 17.43 17.82 -1.50
N GLY A 40 16.36 17.34 -2.15
CA GLY A 40 16.39 16.79 -3.50
C GLY A 40 16.86 15.34 -3.58
N ILE A 41 16.90 14.61 -2.47
CA ILE A 41 17.32 13.21 -2.45
C ILE A 41 16.18 12.33 -2.96
N VAL A 42 16.44 11.59 -4.05
CA VAL A 42 15.44 10.70 -4.66
C VAL A 42 15.66 9.25 -4.24
N SER A 43 14.64 8.62 -3.67
CA SER A 43 14.64 7.20 -3.30
C SER A 43 13.44 6.45 -3.89
N THR A 44 13.42 5.11 -3.78
CA THR A 44 12.25 4.29 -4.14
C THR A 44 11.46 4.03 -2.87
N TYR A 45 10.20 4.46 -2.86
CA TYR A 45 9.31 4.29 -1.72
C TYR A 45 8.59 2.93 -1.77
N ALA A 46 8.00 2.58 -2.91
CA ALA A 46 7.25 1.34 -3.08
C ALA A 46 7.34 0.77 -4.51
N GLY A 47 7.10 -0.53 -4.65
CA GLY A 47 7.17 -1.28 -5.92
C GLY A 47 8.55 -1.87 -6.17
N ARG A 48 8.68 -2.79 -7.13
CA ARG A 48 9.91 -3.55 -7.44
C ARG A 48 10.36 -4.47 -6.30
N GLY A 49 9.44 -5.27 -5.77
CA GLY A 49 9.69 -6.27 -4.73
C GLY A 49 10.94 -7.11 -5.01
N ALA A 50 11.91 -7.09 -4.09
CA ALA A 50 13.16 -7.81 -4.25
C ALA A 50 12.94 -9.34 -4.35
N SER A 51 12.09 -9.90 -3.49
CA SER A 51 11.80 -11.35 -3.45
C SER A 51 11.00 -11.81 -4.67
N THR A 52 9.95 -11.07 -5.03
CA THR A 52 9.05 -11.41 -6.15
C THR A 52 9.73 -11.23 -7.50
N SER A 53 10.54 -10.18 -7.66
CA SER A 53 11.33 -9.99 -8.89
C SER A 53 12.46 -11.00 -9.05
N LEU A 54 13.00 -11.54 -7.94
CA LEU A 54 13.95 -12.66 -8.00
C LEU A 54 13.27 -13.97 -8.44
N ALA A 55 12.00 -14.16 -8.08
CA ALA A 55 11.26 -15.38 -8.38
C ALA A 55 10.94 -15.54 -9.88
N ASP A 56 10.59 -14.47 -10.59
CA ASP A 56 10.19 -14.52 -12.00
C ASP A 56 11.03 -13.65 -12.96
N GLY A 57 12.01 -12.90 -12.46
CA GLY A 57 12.88 -12.03 -13.24
C GLY A 57 12.28 -10.68 -13.63
N ASN A 58 11.02 -10.38 -13.28
CA ASN A 58 10.33 -9.16 -13.68
C ASN A 58 10.32 -8.11 -12.56
N GLN A 59 10.70 -6.88 -12.93
CA GLN A 59 10.62 -5.72 -12.02
C GLN A 59 9.18 -5.17 -11.88
N TRP A 60 8.30 -5.55 -12.81
CA TRP A 60 6.86 -5.27 -12.79
C TRP A 60 6.09 -6.50 -12.31
N GLY A 61 4.86 -6.31 -11.86
CA GLY A 61 4.00 -7.36 -11.33
C GLY A 61 2.72 -6.80 -10.71
N THR A 62 1.97 -7.66 -10.03
CA THR A 62 0.69 -7.30 -9.37
C THR A 62 0.65 -7.70 -7.90
N ASP A 63 1.77 -8.17 -7.36
CA ASP A 63 1.89 -8.64 -5.99
C ASP A 63 1.63 -7.50 -5.01
N ASP A 64 0.86 -7.79 -3.96
CA ASP A 64 0.63 -6.93 -2.81
C ASP A 64 1.50 -7.39 -1.63
N GLY A 65 1.76 -6.51 -0.67
CA GLY A 65 2.54 -6.79 0.54
C GLY A 65 3.59 -5.72 0.81
N ASP A 66 4.70 -6.10 1.46
CA ASP A 66 5.79 -5.19 1.79
C ASP A 66 6.23 -4.35 0.60
N LEU A 67 6.35 -3.03 0.82
CA LEU A 67 6.55 -2.04 -0.22
C LEU A 67 7.78 -2.29 -1.10
N ARG A 68 8.83 -2.90 -0.56
CA ARG A 68 10.13 -3.07 -1.25
C ARG A 68 10.58 -4.51 -1.39
N GLU A 69 10.06 -5.41 -0.57
CA GLU A 69 10.38 -6.83 -0.65
C GLU A 69 9.40 -7.61 -1.53
N VAL A 70 8.11 -7.26 -1.55
CA VAL A 70 7.07 -8.05 -2.23
C VAL A 70 6.34 -7.24 -3.30
N ALA A 71 5.84 -6.06 -2.93
CA ALA A 71 4.91 -5.31 -3.76
C ALA A 71 5.47 -4.97 -5.15
N ARG A 72 4.66 -5.20 -6.17
CA ARG A 72 4.96 -4.82 -7.55
C ARG A 72 3.77 -4.14 -8.20
N PHE A 73 4.11 -3.21 -9.08
CA PHE A 73 3.16 -2.49 -9.92
C PHE A 73 3.44 -2.79 -11.39
N ARG A 74 2.54 -2.34 -12.26
CA ARG A 74 2.83 -2.17 -13.69
C ARG A 74 2.98 -0.68 -13.98
N ASP A 75 2.65 -0.24 -15.20
CA ASP A 75 2.77 1.15 -15.63
C ASP A 75 1.88 2.09 -14.81
N VAL A 76 2.38 2.57 -13.68
CA VAL A 76 1.68 3.51 -12.80
C VAL A 76 1.59 4.90 -13.43
N SER A 77 0.43 5.55 -13.30
CA SER A 77 0.17 6.85 -13.95
C SER A 77 -0.45 7.92 -13.04
N GLY A 78 -1.22 7.52 -12.04
CA GLY A 78 -1.86 8.43 -11.08
C GLY A 78 -1.41 8.14 -9.65
N LEU A 79 -1.27 9.19 -8.85
CA LEU A 79 -0.94 9.13 -7.43
C LEU A 79 -1.67 10.25 -6.70
N VAL A 80 -2.43 9.89 -5.67
CA VAL A 80 -3.03 10.83 -4.72
C VAL A 80 -2.81 10.33 -3.29
N TYR A 81 -2.85 11.24 -2.33
CA TYR A 81 -2.68 10.96 -0.90
C TYR A 81 -3.89 11.49 -0.14
N ASP A 82 -4.43 10.66 0.75
CA ASP A 82 -5.47 10.99 1.72
C ASP A 82 -4.77 11.19 3.07
N ASP A 83 -4.72 12.45 3.53
CA ASP A 83 -4.05 12.85 4.77
C ASP A 83 -4.81 12.39 6.02
N ALA A 84 -6.13 12.32 5.96
CA ALA A 84 -6.96 11.85 7.06
C ALA A 84 -6.82 10.33 7.28
N LYS A 85 -6.58 9.56 6.21
CA LYS A 85 -6.35 8.10 6.29
C LYS A 85 -4.87 7.69 6.26
N GLU A 86 -3.97 8.65 6.09
CA GLU A 86 -2.54 8.42 5.85
C GLU A 86 -2.26 7.38 4.74
N MET A 87 -2.99 7.47 3.61
CA MET A 87 -3.01 6.43 2.58
C MET A 87 -2.81 7.01 1.18
N PHE A 88 -1.99 6.35 0.36
CA PHE A 88 -1.92 6.63 -1.07
C PHE A 88 -2.92 5.79 -1.85
N TYR A 89 -3.47 6.38 -2.91
CA TYR A 89 -4.12 5.65 -4.00
C TYR A 89 -3.29 5.79 -5.28
N VAL A 90 -2.98 4.67 -5.90
CA VAL A 90 -2.13 4.56 -7.09
C VAL A 90 -2.96 4.02 -8.24
N HIS A 91 -3.00 4.71 -9.37
CA HIS A 91 -3.57 4.17 -10.59
C HIS A 91 -2.50 3.36 -11.34
N ASP A 92 -2.61 2.03 -11.23
CA ASP A 92 -1.80 1.06 -11.96
C ASP A 92 -2.46 0.79 -13.33
N GLN A 93 -2.01 1.53 -14.34
CA GLN A 93 -2.72 1.64 -15.62
C GLN A 93 -2.74 0.33 -16.39
N VAL A 94 -1.61 -0.38 -16.42
CA VAL A 94 -1.50 -1.68 -17.10
C VAL A 94 -1.90 -2.83 -16.17
N GLY A 95 -1.81 -2.65 -14.85
CA GLY A 95 -2.43 -3.54 -13.87
C GLY A 95 -3.95 -3.44 -13.85
N HIS A 96 -4.53 -2.44 -14.52
CA HIS A 96 -5.97 -2.15 -14.61
C HIS A 96 -6.64 -2.03 -13.24
N THR A 97 -5.92 -1.47 -12.26
CA THR A 97 -6.35 -1.41 -10.87
C THR A 97 -6.04 -0.07 -10.23
N ILE A 98 -6.80 0.27 -9.20
CA ILE A 98 -6.40 1.27 -8.20
C ILE A 98 -5.83 0.49 -7.02
N ARG A 99 -4.58 0.77 -6.67
CA ARG A 99 -3.85 0.12 -5.58
C ARG A 99 -3.74 1.08 -4.40
N THR A 100 -3.65 0.56 -3.19
CA THR A 100 -3.48 1.38 -1.97
C THR A 100 -2.12 1.14 -1.35
N ILE A 101 -1.55 2.17 -0.74
CA ILE A 101 -0.38 2.05 0.14
C ILE A 101 -0.75 2.70 1.47
N SER A 102 -0.80 1.91 2.53
CA SER A 102 -1.11 2.34 3.89
C SER A 102 -0.38 1.46 4.91
N MET A 103 -0.46 1.85 6.18
CA MET A 103 -0.17 0.91 7.26
C MET A 103 -1.10 -0.29 7.18
N GLU A 104 -0.60 -1.47 7.54
CA GLU A 104 -1.40 -2.68 7.65
C GLU A 104 -2.43 -2.51 8.77
N GLN A 105 -3.68 -2.92 8.50
CA GLN A 105 -4.70 -2.97 9.54
C GLN A 105 -4.57 -4.33 10.25
N GLU A 106 -4.53 -4.36 11.57
CA GLU A 106 -4.73 -5.60 12.30
C GLU A 106 -6.12 -6.14 11.94
N GLU A 107 -6.19 -7.33 11.36
CA GLU A 107 -7.47 -8.02 11.16
C GLU A 107 -8.10 -8.26 12.54
N ASN A 108 -9.17 -7.54 12.85
CA ASN A 108 -10.02 -7.87 13.99
C ASN A 108 -10.66 -9.24 13.71
N VAL A 109 -10.06 -10.31 14.25
CA VAL A 109 -10.70 -11.63 14.35
C VAL A 109 -11.82 -11.52 15.38
N ALA A 110 -12.96 -10.96 14.96
CA ALA A 110 -14.15 -10.89 15.79
C ALA A 110 -14.80 -12.29 15.87
N GLY A 111 -14.54 -12.96 16.99
CA GLY A 111 -15.50 -13.81 17.71
C GLY A 111 -16.18 -14.94 16.95
N ASP A 112 -15.58 -16.13 16.99
CA ASP A 112 -16.35 -17.38 17.03
C ASP A 112 -17.02 -17.48 18.41
N GLU A 113 -18.11 -16.74 18.61
CA GLU A 113 -18.93 -16.87 19.80
C GLU A 113 -19.76 -18.16 19.67
N ASN A 114 -19.17 -19.22 20.23
CA ASN A 114 -19.79 -20.49 20.55
C ASN A 114 -21.13 -20.26 21.27
N ILE A 115 -22.24 -20.33 20.53
CA ILE A 115 -23.60 -20.24 21.08
C ILE A 115 -23.80 -21.51 21.93
N PRO A 116 -24.02 -21.41 23.25
CA PRO A 116 -24.34 -22.59 24.04
C PRO A 116 -25.76 -23.04 23.64
N GLU A 117 -25.88 -24.29 23.18
CA GLU A 117 -27.17 -24.92 22.97
C GLU A 117 -27.92 -25.00 24.31
N ASP A 118 -29.03 -24.28 24.39
CA ASP A 118 -30.02 -24.38 25.48
C ASP A 118 -30.78 -25.70 25.33
N GLU A 119 -30.26 -26.79 25.89
CA GLU A 119 -31.05 -28.01 26.10
C GLU A 119 -31.93 -27.85 27.35
N SER A 120 -33.06 -27.16 27.17
CA SER A 120 -34.18 -27.26 28.09
C SER A 120 -34.68 -28.72 28.14
N THR A 121 -34.62 -29.31 29.34
CA THR A 121 -35.11 -30.65 29.63
C THR A 121 -36.60 -30.76 29.34
N VAL A 122 -36.99 -31.61 28.40
CA VAL A 122 -38.39 -32.03 28.23
C VAL A 122 -38.69 -33.10 29.28
N GLU A 123 -39.46 -32.74 30.30
CA GLU A 123 -40.20 -33.73 31.10
C GLU A 123 -41.18 -34.47 30.19
N SER A 124 -41.06 -35.79 30.12
CA SER A 124 -42.10 -36.66 29.59
C SER A 124 -42.48 -37.67 30.66
N ASN A 125 -43.71 -37.50 31.14
CA ASN A 125 -44.48 -38.40 31.98
C ASN A 125 -44.55 -39.81 31.38
N GLU A 126 -44.30 -40.83 32.21
CA GLU A 126 -45.15 -42.01 32.46
C GLU A 126 -44.66 -42.77 33.70
#